data_AF-F6TBF1-F1
#
_entry.id   AF-F6TBF1-F1
#
_cell.length_a   1.000
_cell.length_b   1.000
_cell.length_c   1.000
_cell.angle_alpha   90.00
_cell.angle_beta   90.00
_cell.angle_gamma   90.00
#
_symmetry.space_group_name_H-M   'P 1'
#
loop_
_entity.id
_entity.type
_entity.pdbx_description
1 polymer ?
#
loop_
_entity_poly.entity_id
_entity_poly.type
_entity_poly.pdbx_seq_one_letter_code
_entity_poly.pdbx_strand_id
1 'polypeptide(L)'
;TPKTRNGKPKVKTKRSTKLLHPNSRTALNIVQQSRRHNLKLNKAKERASRLDSIVEKLLWFQSNLESDKCYSKFEYTELVERYFTRFNDELEQIEIIRSVGCRKPIQHGARERSIKLAQEHELMLFNSTGLELPDVFNKKNFREFMEWDGTPQTLPRLKLMRFVKPKVKT
;
A
#
# COMPACT_ATOMS: atom_id res chain seq x y z
N THR A 1 44.80 -36.18 -60.33
CA THR A 1 43.83 -37.00 -59.54
C THR A 1 42.99 -36.06 -58.67
N PRO A 2 41.65 -36.05 -58.77
CA PRO A 2 40.83 -35.17 -57.95
C PRO A 2 40.54 -35.80 -56.58
N LYS A 3 40.76 -35.04 -55.50
CA LYS A 3 40.43 -35.43 -54.11
C LYS A 3 38.93 -35.23 -53.88
N THR A 4 38.17 -36.31 -53.81
CA THR A 4 36.75 -36.32 -53.44
C THR A 4 36.56 -35.93 -51.97
N ARG A 5 35.88 -34.80 -51.73
CA ARG A 5 35.36 -34.42 -50.39
C ARG A 5 34.16 -35.30 -50.07
N ASN A 6 34.38 -36.35 -49.26
CA ASN A 6 33.29 -37.12 -48.66
C ASN A 6 32.64 -36.32 -47.52
N GLY A 7 31.67 -35.48 -47.87
CA GLY A 7 30.74 -34.87 -46.92
C GLY A 7 29.73 -35.90 -46.44
N LYS A 8 29.87 -36.38 -45.20
CA LYS A 8 28.82 -37.17 -44.53
C LYS A 8 27.55 -36.31 -44.42
N PRO A 9 26.35 -36.82 -44.76
CA PRO A 9 25.12 -36.04 -44.61
C PRO A 9 24.87 -35.82 -43.12
N LYS A 10 24.85 -34.56 -42.68
CA LYS A 10 24.38 -34.20 -41.34
C LYS A 10 22.89 -34.52 -41.26
N VAL A 11 22.56 -35.61 -40.57
CA VAL A 11 21.21 -35.91 -40.11
C VAL A 11 20.68 -34.67 -39.40
N LYS A 12 19.67 -34.01 -40.00
CA LYS A 12 18.93 -32.93 -39.35
C LYS A 12 18.02 -33.56 -38.31
N THR A 13 18.59 -33.96 -37.17
CA THR A 13 17.81 -34.23 -35.98
C THR A 13 17.04 -32.95 -35.68
N LYS A 14 15.70 -33.01 -35.74
CA LYS A 14 14.81 -31.95 -35.26
C LYS A 14 15.36 -31.51 -33.92
N ARG A 15 15.94 -30.30 -33.85
CA ARG A 15 16.50 -29.78 -32.59
C ARG A 15 15.32 -29.55 -31.67
N SER A 16 15.01 -30.58 -30.88
CA SER A 16 14.41 -30.49 -29.56
C SER A 16 14.81 -29.15 -28.96
N THR A 17 13.81 -28.34 -28.56
CA THR A 17 13.93 -27.16 -27.70
C THR A 17 15.35 -26.97 -27.21
N LYS A 18 16.16 -26.18 -27.92
CA LYS A 18 17.59 -26.02 -27.59
C LYS A 18 17.67 -25.62 -26.13
N LEU A 19 18.09 -26.54 -25.27
CA LEU A 19 18.29 -26.27 -23.85
C LEU A 19 19.35 -25.19 -23.78
N LEU A 20 18.94 -23.98 -23.38
CA LEU A 20 19.84 -22.85 -23.21
C LEU A 20 20.73 -23.16 -22.02
N HIS A 21 22.05 -23.13 -22.22
CA HIS A 21 22.98 -23.25 -21.08
C HIS A 21 22.73 -22.07 -20.13
N PRO A 22 22.67 -22.27 -18.80
CA PRO A 22 22.30 -21.24 -17.83
C PRO A 22 23.20 -20.00 -17.90
N ASN A 23 24.50 -20.19 -18.19
CA ASN A 23 25.47 -19.09 -18.31
C ASN A 23 25.64 -18.56 -19.74
N SER A 24 24.77 -18.97 -20.68
CA SER A 24 24.83 -18.43 -22.05
C SER A 24 24.41 -16.97 -22.09
N ARG A 25 24.94 -16.20 -23.04
CA ARG A 25 24.56 -14.78 -23.25
C ARG A 25 23.05 -14.61 -23.41
N THR A 26 22.40 -15.53 -24.12
CA THR A 26 20.94 -15.54 -24.30
C THR A 26 20.20 -15.77 -22.98
N ALA A 27 20.63 -16.73 -22.16
CA ALA A 27 20.04 -16.97 -20.84
C ALA A 27 20.23 -15.76 -19.89
N LEU A 28 21.43 -15.16 -19.86
CA LEU A 28 21.71 -13.97 -19.05
C LEU A 28 20.85 -12.77 -19.49
N ASN A 29 20.64 -12.58 -20.79
CA ASN A 29 19.76 -11.52 -21.30
C ASN A 29 18.30 -11.71 -20.84
N ILE A 30 17.79 -12.95 -20.87
CA ILE A 30 16.43 -13.28 -20.38
C ILE A 30 16.31 -12.96 -18.89
N VAL A 31 17.30 -13.35 -18.08
CA VAL A 31 17.32 -13.06 -16.63
C VAL A 31 17.35 -11.56 -16.38
N GLN A 32 18.18 -10.80 -17.11
CA GLN A 32 18.23 -9.34 -16.97
C GLN A 32 16.90 -8.67 -17.37
N GLN A 33 16.28 -9.11 -18.46
CA GLN A 33 14.99 -8.60 -18.91
C GLN A 33 13.89 -8.89 -17.87
N SER A 34 13.84 -10.12 -17.36
CA SER A 34 12.93 -10.53 -16.28
C SER A 34 13.14 -9.68 -15.02
N ARG A 35 14.39 -9.48 -14.59
CA ARG A 35 14.72 -8.61 -13.45
C ARG A 35 14.22 -7.18 -13.65
N ARG A 36 14.46 -6.58 -14.82
CA ARG A 36 13.99 -5.22 -15.14
C ARG A 36 12.45 -5.15 -15.12
N HIS A 37 11.79 -6.15 -15.68
CA HIS A 37 10.33 -6.24 -15.67
C HIS A 37 9.78 -6.35 -14.24
N ASN A 38 10.33 -7.26 -13.43
CA ASN A 38 9.94 -7.44 -12.03
C ASN A 38 10.16 -6.17 -11.21
N LEU A 39 11.26 -5.44 -11.42
CA LEU A 39 11.49 -4.16 -10.76
C LEU A 39 10.42 -3.12 -11.11
N LYS A 40 10.00 -3.05 -12.39
CA LYS A 40 8.93 -2.14 -12.82
C LYS A 40 7.59 -2.53 -12.18
N LEU A 41 7.26 -3.82 -12.18
CA LEU A 41 6.04 -4.31 -11.54
C LEU A 41 6.02 -4.03 -10.04
N ASN A 42 7.13 -4.27 -9.34
CA ASN A 42 7.22 -4.03 -7.89
C ASN A 42 7.03 -2.55 -7.57
N LYS A 43 7.64 -1.64 -8.34
CA LYS A 43 7.41 -0.19 -8.18
C LYS A 43 5.97 0.22 -8.46
N ALA A 44 5.30 -0.42 -9.41
CA ALA A 44 3.89 -0.16 -9.69
C ALA A 44 2.99 -0.65 -8.54
N LYS A 45 3.27 -1.85 -8.01
CA LYS A 45 2.56 -2.41 -6.85
C LYS A 45 2.73 -1.57 -5.59
N GLU A 46 3.95 -1.09 -5.31
CA GLU A 46 4.23 -0.23 -4.16
C GLU A 46 3.45 1.09 -4.26
N ARG A 47 3.41 1.70 -5.45
CA ARG A 47 2.60 2.92 -5.68
C ARG A 47 1.11 2.65 -5.50
N ALA A 48 0.60 1.55 -6.06
CA ALA A 48 -0.80 1.17 -5.91
C ALA A 48 -1.13 0.98 -4.42
N SER A 49 -0.35 0.18 -3.69
CA SER A 49 -0.55 -0.06 -2.27
C SER A 49 -0.52 1.23 -1.43
N ARG A 50 0.36 2.19 -1.77
CA ARG A 50 0.37 3.49 -1.10
C ARG A 50 -0.91 4.29 -1.35
N LEU A 51 -1.41 4.29 -2.59
CA LEU A 51 -2.66 4.96 -2.94
C LEU A 51 -3.85 4.29 -2.25
N ASP A 52 -3.88 2.96 -2.22
CA ASP A 52 -4.93 2.18 -1.55
C ASP A 52 -5.00 2.54 -0.06
N SER A 53 -3.86 2.63 0.64
CA SER A 53 -3.85 3.05 2.05
C SER A 53 -4.38 4.47 2.28
N ILE A 54 -4.14 5.40 1.34
CA ILE A 54 -4.69 6.77 1.43
C ILE A 54 -6.20 6.73 1.18
N VAL A 55 -6.65 5.96 0.19
CA VAL A 55 -8.07 5.83 -0.15
C VAL A 55 -8.84 5.19 1.00
N GLU A 56 -8.37 4.08 1.56
CA GLU A 56 -8.98 3.41 2.72
C GLU A 56 -9.12 4.36 3.90
N LYS A 57 -8.06 5.14 4.20
CA LYS A 57 -8.09 6.17 5.22
C LYS A 57 -9.18 7.20 4.96
N LEU A 58 -9.23 7.76 3.75
CA LEU A 58 -10.21 8.79 3.40
C LEU A 58 -11.64 8.25 3.42
N LEU A 59 -11.88 7.04 2.93
CA LEU A 59 -13.19 6.38 2.99
C LEU A 59 -13.66 6.17 4.43
N TRP A 60 -12.75 5.84 5.36
CA TRP A 60 -13.08 5.79 6.78
C TRP A 60 -13.56 7.15 7.29
N PHE A 61 -12.88 8.25 6.92
CA PHE A 61 -13.35 9.59 7.31
C PHE A 61 -14.71 9.91 6.68
N GLN A 62 -14.89 9.60 5.39
CA GLN A 62 -16.15 9.85 4.69
C GLN A 62 -17.34 9.13 5.36
N SER A 63 -17.16 7.88 5.79
CA SER A 63 -18.23 7.11 6.46
C SER A 63 -18.55 7.58 7.88
N ASN A 64 -17.65 8.31 8.52
CA ASN A 64 -17.83 8.85 9.87
C ASN A 64 -18.13 10.37 9.87
N LEU A 65 -18.22 11.00 8.70
CA LEU A 65 -18.56 12.41 8.52
C LEU A 65 -20.03 12.57 8.13
N GLU A 66 -20.66 13.62 8.66
CA GLU A 66 -22.04 14.01 8.37
C GLU A 66 -22.05 15.08 7.26
N SER A 67 -22.78 14.83 6.18
CA SER A 67 -22.71 15.62 4.93
C SER A 67 -23.04 17.12 5.08
N ASP A 68 -23.87 17.48 6.06
CA ASP A 68 -24.38 18.84 6.23
C ASP A 68 -23.91 19.52 7.53
N LYS A 69 -22.95 18.91 8.23
CA LYS A 69 -22.43 19.46 9.49
C LYS A 69 -21.24 20.40 9.24
N CYS A 70 -21.25 21.55 9.93
CA CYS A 70 -20.08 22.42 10.02
C CYS A 70 -19.20 21.94 11.18
N TYR A 71 -18.07 21.32 10.86
CA TYR A 71 -17.16 20.80 11.88
C TYR A 71 -16.35 21.91 12.56
N SER A 72 -16.38 21.93 13.89
CA SER A 72 -15.38 22.67 14.67
C SER A 72 -14.03 21.94 14.63
N LYS A 73 -12.94 22.67 14.87
CA LYS A 73 -11.60 22.05 15.05
C LYS A 73 -11.61 21.02 16.17
N PHE A 74 -12.39 21.25 17.22
CA PHE A 74 -12.50 20.33 18.35
C PHE A 74 -13.19 19.02 17.92
N GLU A 75 -14.37 19.10 17.30
CA GLU A 75 -15.10 17.92 16.81
C GLU A 75 -14.28 17.13 15.77
N TYR A 76 -13.55 17.84 14.91
CA TYR A 76 -12.67 17.19 13.95
C TYR A 76 -11.48 16.49 14.61
N THR A 77 -10.97 17.05 15.71
CA THR A 77 -9.93 16.40 16.55
C THR A 77 -10.48 15.12 17.16
N GLU A 78 -11.69 15.14 17.74
CA GLU A 78 -12.32 13.95 18.30
C GLU A 78 -12.54 12.85 17.25
N LEU A 79 -12.93 13.23 16.03
CA LEU A 79 -13.07 12.30 14.90
C LEU A 79 -11.73 11.65 14.53
N VAL A 80 -10.65 12.42 14.51
CA VAL A 80 -9.29 11.92 14.26
C VAL A 80 -8.82 11.02 15.41
N GLU A 81 -9.17 11.33 16.65
CA GLU A 81 -8.86 10.46 17.79
C GLU A 81 -9.61 9.11 17.68
N ARG A 82 -10.87 9.12 17.23
CA ARG A 82 -11.62 7.91 16.92
C ARG A 82 -11.03 7.12 15.75
N TYR A 83 -10.41 7.79 14.77
CA TYR A 83 -9.69 7.12 13.69
C TYR A 83 -8.51 6.29 14.22
N PHE A 84 -7.81 6.78 15.26
CA PHE A 84 -6.71 6.01 15.85
C PHE A 84 -7.16 4.75 16.55
N THR A 85 -8.38 4.73 17.12
CA THR A 85 -8.92 3.56 17.83
C THR A 85 -9.55 2.51 16.92
N ARG A 86 -9.57 2.72 15.59
CA ARG A 86 -10.24 1.82 14.62
C ARG A 86 -9.76 0.36 14.63
N PHE A 87 -8.55 0.11 15.12
CA PHE A 87 -7.96 -1.23 15.19
C PHE A 87 -7.94 -1.82 16.60
N ASN A 88 -8.56 -1.16 17.59
CA ASN A 88 -8.53 -1.64 18.98
C ASN A 88 -9.12 -3.05 19.09
N ASP A 89 -10.27 -3.29 18.46
CA ASP A 89 -10.92 -4.60 18.46
C ASP A 89 -10.03 -5.69 17.82
N GLU A 90 -9.32 -5.36 16.73
CA GLU A 90 -8.39 -6.29 16.06
C GLU A 90 -7.19 -6.60 16.97
N LEU A 91 -6.64 -5.59 17.63
CA LEU A 91 -5.51 -5.74 18.55
C LEU A 91 -5.89 -6.53 19.81
N GLU A 92 -7.06 -6.24 20.38
CA GLU A 92 -7.61 -6.97 21.53
C GLU A 92 -7.84 -8.45 21.18
N GLN A 93 -8.41 -8.74 20.02
CA GLN A 93 -8.58 -10.11 19.56
C GLN A 93 -7.24 -10.86 19.42
N ILE A 94 -6.21 -10.21 18.89
CA ILE A 94 -4.85 -10.78 18.80
C ILE A 94 -4.30 -11.07 20.20
N GLU A 95 -4.50 -10.14 21.15
CA GLU A 95 -4.06 -10.29 22.53
C GLU A 95 -4.76 -11.45 23.25
N ILE A 96 -6.08 -11.60 23.07
CA ILE A 96 -6.85 -12.72 23.60
C ILE A 96 -6.33 -14.06 23.04
N ILE A 97 -6.14 -14.17 21.72
CA ILE A 97 -5.63 -15.41 21.10
C ILE A 97 -4.25 -15.75 21.66
N ARG A 98 -3.42 -14.74 21.90
CA ARG A 98 -2.07 -14.90 22.45
C ARG A 98 -2.07 -15.32 23.92
N SER A 99 -3.05 -14.88 24.71
CA SER A 99 -3.15 -15.26 26.13
C SER A 99 -3.67 -16.69 26.35
N VAL A 100 -4.33 -17.28 25.34
CA VAL A 100 -4.89 -18.65 25.43
C VAL A 100 -3.86 -19.73 25.05
N GLY A 101 -3.32 -20.39 26.08
CA GLY A 101 -2.54 -21.62 26.00
C GLY A 101 -1.02 -21.42 26.08
N CYS A 102 -0.29 -22.48 26.44
CA CYS A 102 1.16 -22.43 26.62
C CYS A 102 1.88 -22.86 25.33
N ARG A 103 2.79 -22.01 24.82
CA ARG A 103 3.73 -22.28 23.70
C ARG A 103 3.12 -22.37 22.29
N LYS A 104 2.46 -21.30 21.83
CA LYS A 104 2.06 -21.13 20.41
C LYS A 104 3.02 -20.18 19.68
N PRO A 105 3.29 -20.40 18.38
CA PRO A 105 3.97 -19.41 17.56
C PRO A 105 3.16 -18.10 17.53
N ILE A 106 3.85 -16.95 17.36
CA ILE A 106 3.19 -15.64 17.29
C ILE A 106 2.35 -15.57 16.01
N GLN A 107 1.09 -15.98 16.13
CA GLN A 107 0.09 -15.78 15.08
C GLN A 107 -0.20 -14.27 14.97
N HIS A 108 -0.42 -13.79 13.74
CA HIS A 108 -0.72 -12.38 13.45
C HIS A 108 0.35 -11.33 13.82
N GLY A 109 1.54 -11.73 14.30
CA GLY A 109 2.57 -10.78 14.71
C GLY A 109 3.08 -9.85 13.61
N ALA A 110 2.98 -10.23 12.33
CA ALA A 110 3.27 -9.32 11.21
C ALA A 110 2.21 -8.21 11.07
N ARG A 111 0.94 -8.59 11.20
CA ARG A 111 -0.22 -7.68 11.12
C ARG A 111 -0.24 -6.73 12.32
N GLU A 112 -0.10 -7.26 13.54
CA GLU A 112 0.01 -6.46 14.77
C GLU A 112 1.10 -5.39 14.66
N ARG A 113 2.30 -5.78 14.21
CA ARG A 113 3.42 -4.85 14.01
C ARG A 113 3.11 -3.79 12.96
N SER A 114 2.48 -4.17 11.84
CA SER A 114 2.11 -3.21 10.79
C SER A 114 1.10 -2.17 11.28
N ILE A 115 0.09 -2.59 12.07
CA ILE A 115 -0.91 -1.69 12.66
C ILE A 115 -0.26 -0.74 13.64
N LYS A 116 0.52 -1.27 14.61
CA LYS A 116 1.19 -0.46 15.62
C LYS A 116 2.15 0.56 14.99
N LEU A 117 2.94 0.15 14.01
CA LEU A 117 3.86 1.03 13.29
C LEU A 117 3.09 2.14 12.53
N ALA A 118 1.99 1.80 11.87
CA ALA A 118 1.17 2.77 11.17
C ALA A 118 0.53 3.77 12.14
N GLN A 119 -0.09 3.30 13.23
CA GLN A 119 -0.70 4.15 14.26
C GLN A 119 0.32 5.07 14.92
N GLU A 120 1.50 4.56 15.30
CA GLU A 120 2.57 5.34 15.90
C GLU A 120 3.03 6.46 14.95
N HIS A 121 3.25 6.13 13.68
CA HIS A 121 3.65 7.11 12.68
C HIS A 121 2.56 8.18 12.44
N GLU A 122 1.29 7.77 12.31
CA GLU A 122 0.18 8.70 12.13
C GLU A 122 -0.02 9.60 13.36
N LEU A 123 0.13 9.07 14.57
CA LEU A 123 0.09 9.83 15.83
C LEU A 123 1.25 10.82 15.93
N MET A 124 2.46 10.40 15.57
CA MET A 124 3.63 11.27 15.51
C MET A 124 3.36 12.47 14.59
N LEU A 125 2.84 12.22 13.38
CA LEU A 125 2.49 13.29 12.43
C LEU A 125 1.40 14.21 13.00
N PHE A 126 0.33 13.64 13.56
CA PHE A 126 -0.76 14.41 14.14
C PHE A 126 -0.32 15.35 15.27
N ASN A 127 0.65 14.92 16.08
CA ASN A 127 1.22 15.72 17.17
C ASN A 127 2.28 16.74 16.71
N SER A 128 2.82 16.63 15.48
CA SER A 128 3.93 17.45 15.00
C SER A 128 3.60 18.21 13.72
N THR A 129 3.88 17.62 12.56
CA THR A 129 3.83 18.26 11.24
C THR A 129 2.43 18.32 10.62
N GLY A 130 1.52 17.51 11.12
CA GLY A 130 0.13 17.41 10.70
C GLY A 130 -0.14 16.20 9.81
N LEU A 131 -1.30 15.61 10.03
CA LEU A 131 -1.80 14.47 9.28
C LEU A 131 -2.56 14.97 8.04
N GLU A 132 -2.31 14.39 6.86
CA GLU A 132 -3.05 14.72 5.64
C GLU A 132 -4.47 14.17 5.70
N LEU A 133 -5.46 15.05 5.66
CA LEU A 133 -6.87 14.80 5.90
C LEU A 133 -7.77 15.68 5.01
N PRO A 134 -9.05 15.31 4.77
CA PRO A 134 -9.95 16.09 3.93
C PRO A 134 -10.27 17.46 4.53
N ASP A 135 -10.39 18.49 3.69
CA ASP A 135 -10.80 19.83 4.13
C ASP A 135 -12.30 19.89 4.43
N VAL A 136 -12.65 19.66 5.70
CA VAL A 136 -14.03 19.74 6.21
C VAL A 136 -14.48 21.15 6.58
N PHE A 137 -13.55 22.12 6.63
CA PHE A 137 -13.88 23.50 7.05
C PHE A 137 -14.41 24.33 5.88
N ASN A 138 -14.02 24.00 4.65
CA ASN A 138 -14.56 24.62 3.46
C ASN A 138 -15.71 23.78 2.89
N LYS A 139 -16.93 24.34 2.92
CA LYS A 139 -18.16 23.67 2.45
C LYS A 139 -18.08 23.14 1.02
N LYS A 140 -17.37 23.83 0.11
CA LYS A 140 -17.21 23.36 -1.28
C LYS A 140 -16.35 22.09 -1.34
N ASN A 141 -15.18 22.14 -0.70
CA ASN A 141 -14.25 21.01 -0.68
C ASN A 141 -14.85 19.82 0.06
N PHE A 142 -15.59 20.09 1.13
CA PHE A 142 -16.26 19.07 1.92
C PHE A 142 -17.34 18.34 1.12
N ARG A 143 -18.15 19.07 0.34
CA ARG A 143 -19.14 18.45 -0.57
C ARG A 143 -18.46 17.58 -1.62
N GLU A 144 -17.43 18.09 -2.29
CA GLU A 144 -16.67 17.32 -3.27
C GLU A 144 -16.07 16.04 -2.66
N PHE A 145 -15.63 16.12 -1.40
CA PHE A 145 -15.15 14.96 -0.65
C PHE A 145 -16.26 13.96 -0.29
N MET A 146 -17.43 14.44 0.13
CA MET A 146 -18.57 13.56 0.46
C MET A 146 -19.15 12.86 -0.76
N GLU A 147 -19.13 13.49 -1.94
CA GLU A 147 -19.59 12.92 -3.21
C GLU A 147 -18.55 11.99 -3.86
N TRP A 148 -17.33 11.95 -3.35
CA TRP A 148 -16.26 11.14 -3.91
C TRP A 148 -16.53 9.63 -3.80
N ASP A 149 -16.25 8.90 -4.86
CA ASP A 149 -16.56 7.47 -5.01
C ASP A 149 -15.45 6.52 -4.51
N GLY A 150 -14.39 7.05 -3.91
CA GLY A 150 -13.24 6.26 -3.48
C GLY A 150 -12.24 5.92 -4.59
N THR A 151 -12.38 6.48 -5.79
CA THR A 151 -11.47 6.12 -6.90
C THR A 151 -10.07 6.74 -6.72
N PRO A 152 -8.98 5.95 -6.79
CA PRO A 152 -7.60 6.48 -6.65
C PRO A 152 -7.22 7.51 -7.72
N GLN A 153 -7.87 7.47 -8.88
CA GLN A 153 -7.58 8.35 -10.03
C GLN A 153 -8.06 9.78 -9.81
N THR A 154 -9.13 9.95 -9.03
CA THR A 154 -9.73 11.26 -8.71
C THR A 154 -9.16 11.86 -7.43
N LEU A 155 -8.41 11.06 -6.65
CA LEU A 155 -7.72 11.50 -5.43
C LEU A 155 -6.95 12.83 -5.57
N PRO A 156 -6.19 13.11 -6.66
CA PRO A 156 -5.46 14.37 -6.80
C PRO A 156 -6.36 15.61 -6.93
N ARG A 157 -7.66 15.43 -7.22
CA ARG A 157 -8.64 16.52 -7.32
C ARG A 157 -9.17 16.92 -5.95
N LEU A 158 -9.12 16.02 -4.97
CA LEU A 158 -9.58 16.29 -3.62
C LEU A 158 -8.65 17.26 -2.92
N LYS A 159 -9.24 18.21 -2.21
CA LYS A 159 -8.50 19.16 -1.39
C LYS A 159 -8.24 18.57 -0.01
N LEU A 160 -7.00 18.10 0.18
CA LEU A 160 -6.49 17.66 1.47
C LEU A 160 -5.74 18.79 2.18
N MET A 161 -5.81 18.80 3.50
CA MET A 161 -5.07 19.70 4.38
C MET A 161 -4.23 18.93 5.40
N ARG A 162 -3.20 19.57 5.94
CA ARG A 162 -2.46 19.04 7.08
C ARG A 162 -3.13 19.50 8.38
N PHE A 163 -3.69 18.56 9.11
CA PHE A 163 -4.35 18.82 10.38
C PHE A 163 -3.46 18.37 11.55
N VAL A 164 -3.20 19.31 12.47
CA VAL A 164 -2.36 19.09 13.66
C VAL A 164 -3.25 19.16 14.89
N LYS A 165 -2.94 18.37 15.92
CA LYS A 165 -3.63 18.44 17.20
C LYS A 165 -3.65 19.89 17.73
N PRO A 166 -4.84 20.48 18.02
CA PRO A 166 -4.91 21.81 18.57
C PRO A 166 -4.18 21.87 19.91
N LYS A 167 -3.32 22.87 20.10
CA LYS A 167 -2.74 23.16 21.42
C LYS A 167 -3.88 23.67 22.31
N VAL A 168 -4.20 22.91 23.35
CA VAL A 168 -5.08 23.41 24.41
C VAL A 168 -4.39 24.64 25.00
N LYS A 169 -5.02 25.81 24.88
CA LYS A 169 -4.55 27.00 25.59
C LYS A 169 -4.88 26.78 27.06
N THR A 170 -3.87 26.40 27.84
CA THR A 170 -3.93 26.45 29.31
C THR A 170 -4.00 27.90 29.77
#